data_AF-A0A3B9WLG8-F1
#
_entry.id   AF-A0A3B9WLG8-F1
#
_cell.length_a   1.000
_cell.length_b   1.000
_cell.length_c   1.000
_cell.angle_alpha   90.00
_cell.angle_beta   90.00
_cell.angle_gamma   90.00
#
_symmetry.space_group_name_H-M   'P 1'
#
loop_
_entity.id
_entity.type
_entity.pdbx_description
1 polymer ?
#
loop_
_entity_poly.entity_id
_entity_poly.type
_entity_poly.pdbx_seq_one_letter_code
_entity_poly.pdbx_strand_id
1 'polypeptide(L)'
;MIEPGITKSSIFMKNLDAPNVSGAYDSHYRRMLQFYAAGIPHATDPTEVGALIHHAITTDTPQLRYPCSWGGNEFIEGRAKMSDADWIALGAVENDADYEIEFKKAFGIDISQS
;
A
#
# COMPACT_ATOMS: atom_id res chain seq x y z
N MET A 1 2.70 15.71 7.21
CA MET A 1 3.14 14.82 6.12
C MET A 1 1.91 14.26 5.44
N ILE A 2 1.87 14.33 4.11
CA ILE A 2 0.82 13.70 3.31
C ILE A 2 1.29 12.28 3.00
N GLU A 3 0.44 11.29 3.25
CA GLU A 3 0.77 9.87 3.20
C GLU A 3 -0.15 9.17 2.21
N PRO A 4 0.08 9.37 0.89
CA PRO A 4 -0.76 8.78 -0.13
C PRO A 4 -0.46 7.29 -0.30
N GLY A 5 -1.52 6.50 -0.36
CA GLY A 5 -1.53 5.20 -1.01
C GLY A 5 -1.51 5.33 -2.54
N ILE A 6 -2.21 4.42 -3.23
CA ILE A 6 -2.17 4.37 -4.70
C ILE A 6 -2.90 5.57 -5.31
N THR A 7 -2.12 6.47 -5.91
CA THR A 7 -2.58 7.74 -6.53
C THR A 7 -2.17 7.77 -7.99
N LYS A 8 -3.10 8.10 -8.89
CA LYS A 8 -2.85 8.15 -10.34
C LYS A 8 -1.73 9.15 -10.64
N SER A 9 -0.60 8.64 -11.12
CA SER A 9 0.51 9.46 -11.59
C SER A 9 1.38 8.69 -12.58
N SER A 10 2.29 9.39 -13.26
CA SER A 10 3.25 8.78 -14.18
C SER A 10 4.30 7.90 -13.48
N ILE A 11 4.33 7.85 -12.14
CA ILE A 11 5.34 7.10 -11.39
C ILE A 11 5.30 5.60 -11.70
N PHE A 12 4.09 5.03 -11.91
CA PHE A 12 3.92 3.60 -12.20
C PHE A 12 4.56 3.17 -13.52
N MET A 13 4.78 4.09 -14.46
CA MET A 13 5.41 3.81 -15.76
C MET A 13 6.92 4.05 -15.77
N LYS A 14 7.49 4.60 -14.70
CA LYS A 14 8.91 5.01 -14.65
C LYS A 14 9.84 3.93 -14.10
N ASN A 15 9.30 2.86 -13.50
CA ASN A 15 10.08 1.77 -12.95
C ASN A 15 9.31 0.45 -13.09
N LEU A 16 9.27 -0.05 -14.32
CA LEU A 16 8.57 -1.30 -14.68
C LEU A 16 9.47 -2.54 -14.53
N ASP A 17 10.77 -2.34 -14.36
CA ASP A 17 11.71 -3.45 -14.23
C ASP A 17 11.65 -3.99 -12.79
N ALA A 18 11.32 -5.28 -12.64
CA ALA A 18 11.52 -5.98 -11.38
C ALA A 18 12.99 -6.44 -11.34
N PRO A 19 13.88 -5.80 -10.56
CA PRO A 19 15.31 -6.09 -10.59
C PRO A 19 15.65 -7.52 -10.11
N ASN A 20 14.74 -8.16 -9.36
CA ASN A 20 14.92 -9.49 -8.80
C ASN A 20 13.76 -10.41 -9.22
N VAL A 21 13.90 -11.04 -10.39
CA VAL A 21 12.98 -12.08 -10.89
C VAL A 21 13.31 -13.49 -10.38
N SER A 22 14.31 -13.60 -9.49
CA SER A 22 14.69 -14.85 -8.82
C SER A 22 15.47 -14.55 -7.52
N GLY A 23 15.60 -15.56 -6.67
CA GLY A 23 16.39 -15.48 -5.44
C GLY A 23 15.62 -14.92 -4.25
N ALA A 24 16.36 -14.41 -3.26
CA ALA A 24 15.81 -14.10 -1.92
C ALA A 24 14.71 -13.03 -1.90
N TYR A 25 14.53 -12.25 -2.97
CA TYR A 25 13.55 -11.16 -3.03
C TYR A 25 12.41 -11.40 -4.01
N ASP A 26 12.38 -12.55 -4.71
CA ASP A 26 11.39 -12.83 -5.76
C ASP A 26 9.95 -12.75 -5.23
N SER A 27 9.65 -13.45 -4.13
CA SER A 27 8.32 -13.43 -3.51
C SER A 27 7.91 -12.02 -3.07
N HIS A 28 8.83 -11.25 -2.50
CA HIS A 28 8.57 -9.88 -2.06
C HIS A 28 8.25 -8.94 -3.22
N TYR A 29 8.99 -9.02 -4.32
CA TYR A 29 8.72 -8.22 -5.52
C TYR A 29 7.37 -8.59 -6.14
N ARG A 30 7.09 -9.89 -6.27
CA ARG A 30 5.82 -10.37 -6.83
C ARG A 30 4.62 -9.91 -5.98
N ARG A 31 4.70 -10.01 -4.65
CA ARG A 31 3.64 -9.55 -3.73
C ARG A 31 3.46 -8.03 -3.73
N MET A 32 4.54 -7.28 -3.83
CA MET A 32 4.49 -5.83 -4.02
C MET A 32 3.77 -5.48 -5.34
N LEU A 33 4.07 -6.19 -6.43
CA LEU A 33 3.40 -6.01 -7.72
C LEU A 33 1.92 -6.42 -7.67
N GLN A 34 1.54 -7.46 -6.92
CA GLN A 34 0.14 -7.81 -6.66
C GLN A 34 -0.61 -6.65 -5.98
N PHE A 35 -0.03 -6.03 -4.95
CA PHE A 35 -0.61 -4.86 -4.31
C PHE A 35 -0.80 -3.69 -5.28
N TYR A 36 0.21 -3.38 -6.10
CA TYR A 36 0.07 -2.33 -7.12
C TYR A 36 -1.00 -2.67 -8.16
N ALA A 37 -1.06 -3.92 -8.63
CA ALA A 37 -2.05 -4.38 -9.59
C ALA A 37 -3.48 -4.26 -9.03
N ALA A 38 -3.70 -4.64 -7.77
CA ALA A 38 -4.98 -4.49 -7.09
C ALA A 38 -5.37 -3.02 -6.89
N GLY A 39 -4.40 -2.14 -6.63
CA GLY A 39 -4.66 -0.73 -6.35
C GLY A 39 -4.84 0.17 -7.57
N ILE A 40 -4.20 -0.13 -8.70
CA ILE A 40 -4.25 0.71 -9.92
C ILE A 40 -5.69 0.98 -10.40
N PRO A 41 -6.60 -0.01 -10.46
CA PRO A 41 -8.00 0.21 -10.82
C PRO A 41 -8.74 1.19 -9.88
N HIS A 42 -8.30 1.27 -8.63
CA HIS A 42 -8.88 2.10 -7.57
C HIS A 42 -8.06 3.38 -7.30
N ALA A 43 -7.06 3.66 -8.13
CA ALA A 43 -6.12 4.74 -7.89
C ALA A 43 -6.84 6.09 -7.76
N THR A 44 -6.55 6.79 -6.67
CA THR A 44 -7.15 8.10 -6.36
C THR A 44 -6.70 9.14 -7.37
N ASP A 45 -7.61 10.04 -7.76
CA ASP A 45 -7.27 11.16 -8.63
C ASP A 45 -6.27 12.10 -7.92
N PRO A 46 -5.18 12.54 -8.58
CA PRO A 46 -4.19 13.40 -7.93
C PRO A 46 -4.76 14.74 -7.47
N THR A 47 -5.89 15.19 -8.02
CA THR A 47 -6.56 16.42 -7.58
C THR A 47 -7.11 16.30 -6.16
N GLU A 48 -7.54 15.11 -5.71
CA GLU A 48 -7.98 14.87 -4.33
C GLU A 48 -6.82 15.00 -3.34
N VAL A 49 -5.64 14.46 -3.71
CA VAL A 49 -4.41 14.64 -2.93
C VAL A 49 -3.99 16.11 -2.89
N GLY A 50 -4.13 16.83 -4.02
CA GLY A 50 -3.91 18.27 -4.10
C GLY A 50 -4.82 19.07 -3.17
N ALA A 51 -6.11 18.73 -3.12
CA ALA A 51 -7.07 19.34 -2.21
C ALA A 51 -6.70 19.09 -0.73
N LEU A 52 -6.24 17.88 -0.39
CA LEU A 52 -5.79 17.56 0.95
C LEU A 52 -4.52 18.31 1.35
N ILE A 53 -3.55 18.47 0.42
CA ILE A 53 -2.38 19.32 0.63
C ILE A 53 -2.83 20.75 0.93
N HIS A 54 -3.74 21.31 0.13
CA HIS A 54 -4.26 22.66 0.35
C HIS A 54 -4.94 22.78 1.72
N HIS A 55 -5.78 21.82 2.11
CA HIS A 55 -6.37 21.79 3.45
C HIS A 55 -5.30 21.77 4.54
N ALA A 56 -4.30 20.89 4.43
CA ALA A 56 -3.27 20.73 5.45
C ALA A 56 -2.43 22.00 5.70
N ILE A 57 -2.27 22.86 4.69
CA ILE A 57 -1.53 24.13 4.81
C ILE A 57 -2.40 25.33 5.19
N THR A 58 -3.73 25.23 5.05
CA THR A 58 -4.66 26.35 5.28
C THR A 58 -5.54 26.17 6.52
N THR A 59 -5.60 24.98 7.11
CA THR A 59 -6.40 24.69 8.31
C THR A 59 -5.79 25.27 9.57
N ASP A 60 -6.64 25.72 10.50
CA ASP A 60 -6.23 26.16 11.84
C ASP A 60 -5.96 24.98 12.80
N THR A 61 -6.33 23.75 12.41
CA THR A 61 -6.13 22.52 13.19
C THR A 61 -5.29 21.49 12.44
N PRO A 62 -4.01 21.78 12.17
CA PRO A 62 -3.17 20.86 11.41
C PRO A 62 -2.84 19.61 12.22
N GLN A 63 -2.78 18.46 11.54
CA GLN A 63 -2.28 17.19 12.07
C GLN A 63 -0.91 16.82 11.46
N LEU A 64 -0.13 16.02 12.19
CA LEU A 64 1.20 15.60 11.72
C LEU A 64 1.11 14.68 10.49
N ARG A 65 0.11 13.81 10.42
CA ARG A 65 -0.03 12.76 9.39
C ARG A 65 -1.39 12.87 8.73
N TYR A 66 -1.44 12.90 7.40
CA TYR A 66 -2.66 12.87 6.61
C TYR A 66 -2.63 11.66 5.66
N PRO A 67 -3.07 10.49 6.14
CA PRO A 67 -3.29 9.32 5.27
C PRO A 67 -4.31 9.65 4.19
N CYS A 68 -4.05 9.24 2.96
CA CYS A 68 -5.00 9.39 1.88
C CYS A 68 -4.79 8.35 0.78
N SER A 69 -5.67 8.37 -0.21
CA SER A 69 -5.67 7.46 -1.35
C SER A 69 -5.87 5.99 -1.00
N TRP A 70 -6.13 5.16 -2.02
CA TRP A 70 -6.42 3.75 -1.84
C TRP A 70 -5.28 3.01 -1.10
N GLY A 71 -5.64 2.30 -0.03
CA GLY A 71 -4.73 1.55 0.83
C GLY A 71 -4.01 2.38 1.90
N GLY A 72 -4.08 3.72 1.86
CA GLY A 72 -3.34 4.57 2.80
C GLY A 72 -3.77 4.38 4.25
N ASN A 73 -5.08 4.45 4.52
CA ASN A 73 -5.62 4.26 5.87
C ASN A 73 -5.48 2.80 6.32
N GLU A 74 -5.80 1.88 5.43
CA GLU A 74 -5.78 0.44 5.65
C GLU A 74 -4.41 -0.04 6.14
N PHE A 75 -3.32 0.41 5.50
CA PHE A 75 -1.97 0.05 5.92
C PHE A 75 -1.58 0.65 7.27
N ILE A 76 -1.90 1.92 7.49
CA ILE A 76 -1.54 2.62 8.73
C ILE A 76 -2.28 2.01 9.91
N GLU A 77 -3.58 1.78 9.77
CA GLU A 77 -4.40 1.18 10.81
C GLU A 77 -4.07 -0.30 11.03
N GLY A 78 -3.87 -1.06 9.95
CA GLY A 78 -3.51 -2.47 10.02
C GLY A 78 -2.17 -2.66 10.71
N ARG A 79 -1.15 -1.89 10.33
CA ARG A 79 0.18 -1.94 10.99
C ARG A 79 0.12 -1.48 12.44
N ALA A 80 -0.73 -0.53 12.80
CA ALA A 80 -0.87 -0.06 14.18
C ALA A 80 -1.49 -1.11 15.11
N LYS A 81 -2.31 -2.02 14.58
CA LYS A 81 -2.95 -3.12 15.33
C LYS A 81 -2.08 -4.37 15.43
N MET A 82 -0.94 -4.40 14.72
CA MET A 82 -0.11 -5.58 14.55
C MET A 82 1.09 -5.55 15.50
N SER A 83 1.37 -6.67 16.18
CA SER A 83 2.62 -6.83 16.91
C SER A 83 3.80 -7.04 15.95
N ASP A 84 5.03 -6.82 16.42
CA ASP A 84 6.20 -7.11 15.58
C ASP A 84 6.30 -8.61 15.26
N ALA A 85 5.85 -9.49 16.15
CA ALA A 85 5.79 -10.92 15.89
C ALA A 85 4.81 -11.27 14.76
N ASP A 86 3.62 -10.65 14.75
CA ASP A 86 2.64 -10.83 13.68
C ASP A 86 3.15 -10.28 12.34
N TRP A 87 3.86 -9.16 12.37
CA TRP A 87 4.49 -8.57 11.18
C TRP A 87 5.54 -9.49 10.58
N ILE A 88 6.40 -10.06 11.42
CA ILE A 88 7.41 -11.05 10.98
C ILE A 88 6.72 -12.32 10.48
N ALA A 89 5.67 -12.79 11.14
CA ALA A 89 4.92 -13.98 10.72
C ALA A 89 4.28 -13.80 9.33
N LEU A 90 3.68 -12.64 9.06
CA LEU A 90 3.14 -12.30 7.74
C LEU A 90 4.24 -12.34 6.65
N GLY A 91 5.42 -11.78 6.95
CA GLY A 91 6.55 -11.81 6.04
C GLY A 91 7.14 -13.20 5.80
N ALA A 92 6.97 -14.13 6.75
CA ALA A 92 7.46 -15.50 6.69
C ALA A 92 6.52 -16.47 5.97
N VAL A 93 5.32 -16.04 5.56
CA VAL A 93 4.40 -16.89 4.79
C VAL A 93 5.02 -17.24 3.44
N GLU A 94 5.21 -18.54 3.17
CA GLU A 94 5.89 -19.03 1.97
C GLU A 94 4.96 -19.09 0.74
N ASN A 95 3.73 -19.58 0.92
CA ASN A 95 2.75 -19.71 -0.15
C ASN A 95 1.99 -18.38 -0.39
N ASP A 96 1.75 -18.02 -1.65
CA ASP A 96 1.08 -16.78 -1.98
C ASP A 96 -0.41 -16.77 -1.67
N ALA A 97 -1.11 -17.89 -1.87
CA ALA A 97 -2.53 -17.97 -1.53
C ALA A 97 -2.73 -17.76 -0.02
N ASP A 98 -1.86 -18.35 0.81
CA ASP A 98 -1.88 -18.13 2.26
C ASP A 98 -1.50 -16.69 2.61
N TYR A 99 -0.53 -16.10 1.90
CA TYR A 99 -0.14 -14.70 2.10
C TYR A 99 -1.28 -13.75 1.75
N GLU A 100 -2.00 -13.98 0.65
CA GLU A 100 -3.16 -13.18 0.22
C GLU A 100 -4.27 -13.20 1.28
N ILE A 101 -4.54 -14.36 1.88
CA ILE A 101 -5.52 -14.51 2.97
C ILE A 101 -5.09 -13.72 4.21
N GLU A 102 -3.86 -13.92 4.68
CA GLU A 102 -3.37 -13.24 5.89
C GLU A 102 -3.18 -11.73 5.66
N PHE A 103 -2.78 -11.32 4.45
CA PHE A 103 -2.69 -9.91 4.06
C PHE A 103 -4.07 -9.23 4.08
N LYS A 104 -5.09 -9.88 3.52
CA LYS A 104 -6.47 -9.37 3.53
C LYS A 104 -7.02 -9.28 4.95
N LYS A 105 -6.70 -10.25 5.81
CA LYS A 105 -7.07 -10.21 7.23
C LYS A 105 -6.38 -9.07 7.99
N ALA A 106 -5.11 -8.81 7.69
CA ALA A 106 -4.31 -7.77 8.35
C ALA A 106 -4.72 -6.34 7.94
N PHE A 107 -4.97 -6.12 6.65
CA PHE A 107 -5.15 -4.77 6.09
C PHE A 107 -6.56 -4.51 5.54
N GLY A 108 -7.40 -5.54 5.39
CA GLY A 108 -8.71 -5.40 4.75
C GLY A 108 -8.64 -5.21 3.23
N ILE A 109 -7.45 -5.36 2.63
CA ILE A 109 -7.20 -5.18 1.19
C ILE A 109 -7.08 -6.55 0.53
N ASP A 110 -7.82 -6.75 -0.56
CA ASP A 110 -7.66 -7.92 -1.40
C ASP A 110 -6.59 -7.67 -2.46
N ILE A 111 -5.56 -8.52 -2.49
CA ILE A 111 -4.48 -8.48 -3.49
C ILE A 111 -4.44 -9.73 -4.36
N SER A 112 -5.42 -10.64 -4.19
CA SER A 112 -5.57 -11.78 -5.08
C SER A 112 -5.94 -11.27 -6.48
N GLN A 113 -5.27 -11.81 -7.50
CA GLN A 113 -5.64 -11.56 -8.89
C GLN A 113 -6.85 -12.44 -9.22
N SER A 114 -7.94 -11.85 -9.70
CA SER A 114 -9.05 -12.60 -10.31
C SER A 114 -8.68 -13.14 -11.68
#